data_AF-A0A401JCZ2-F1
#
_entry.id   AF-A0A401JCZ2-F1
#
_cell.length_a   1.000
_cell.length_b   1.000
_cell.length_c   1.000
_cell.angle_alpha   90.00
_cell.angle_beta   90.00
_cell.angle_gamma   90.00
#
_symmetry.space_group_name_H-M   'P 1'
#
loop_
_entity.id
_entity.type
_entity.pdbx_description
1 polymer ?
#
loop_
_entity_poly.entity_id
_entity_poly.type
_entity_poly.pdbx_seq_one_letter_code
_entity_poly.pdbx_strand_id
1 'polypeptide(L)'
;MVLVDTLDEQALLERLLEQSKPPVAQPQRALHWLLFTPFRYPPLPSGSRFRAPNDPGVFYGADERRSACAELGYWRWRLLLDSPALDAIEPMPQTVFKTPLRGTAIDLRQPPFLVHRARWTHSSDYQPCQDLAHQVRLAGIQMIRYESVRDPDHGGCAALLSHAAFAANAPSEHQTWMLAVHRDRVVWRLDSIFDDAAFEFEASAWRSDAPNKPD
;
A
#
# COMPACT_ATOMS: atom_id res chain seq x y z
N MET A 1 19.28 17.10 3.28
CA MET A 1 20.30 17.03 4.35
C MET A 1 21.18 15.83 4.05
N VAL A 2 22.47 16.05 3.79
CA VAL A 2 23.46 15.00 3.58
C VAL A 2 24.00 14.61 4.97
N LEU A 3 24.08 13.33 5.27
CA LEU A 3 24.49 12.82 6.59
C LEU A 3 25.95 12.35 6.62
N VAL A 4 26.58 12.14 5.46
CA VAL A 4 27.91 11.55 5.29
C VAL A 4 28.58 12.12 4.04
N ASP A 5 29.91 12.17 4.03
CA ASP A 5 30.69 12.83 2.97
C ASP A 5 31.39 11.82 2.04
N THR A 6 31.43 10.55 2.42
CA THR A 6 32.13 9.48 1.68
C THR A 6 31.28 8.23 1.47
N LEU A 7 31.65 7.42 0.47
CA LEU A 7 31.01 6.12 0.22
C LEU A 7 31.21 5.13 1.37
N ASP A 8 32.36 5.17 2.04
CA ASP A 8 32.66 4.29 3.17
C ASP A 8 31.79 4.64 4.39
N GLU A 9 31.61 5.94 4.66
CA GLU A 9 30.68 6.41 5.69
C GLU A 9 29.22 6.09 5.34
N GLN A 10 28.83 6.23 4.07
CA GLN A 10 27.51 5.81 3.59
C GLN A 10 27.28 4.31 3.82
N ALA A 11 28.26 3.46 3.49
CA ALA A 11 28.17 2.03 3.72
C ALA A 11 28.13 1.68 5.22
N LEU A 12 28.84 2.42 6.06
CA LEU A 12 28.75 2.27 7.52
C LEU A 12 27.36 2.66 8.03
N LEU A 13 26.84 3.81 7.60
CA LEU A 13 25.51 4.28 7.96
C LEU A 13 24.43 3.26 7.56
N GLU A 14 24.49 2.74 6.33
CA GLU A 14 23.56 1.71 5.85
C GLU A 14 23.61 0.43 6.68
N ARG A 15 24.81 -0.03 7.07
CA ARG A 15 24.95 -1.19 7.96
C ARG A 15 24.33 -0.92 9.34
N LEU A 16 24.58 0.25 9.93
CA LEU A 16 24.00 0.63 11.22
C LEU A 16 22.47 0.72 11.14
N LEU A 17 21.94 1.33 10.08
CA LEU A 17 20.50 1.40 9.81
C LEU A 17 19.87 0.04 9.56
N GLU A 18 20.58 -0.91 8.93
CA GLU A 18 20.06 -2.26 8.75
C GLU A 18 20.03 -3.04 10.06
N GLN A 19 21.06 -2.88 10.91
CA GLN A 19 21.15 -3.52 12.22
C GLN A 19 20.09 -3.02 13.20
N SER A 20 19.61 -1.77 13.06
CA SER A 20 18.56 -1.22 13.93
C SER A 20 17.14 -1.67 13.58
N LYS A 21 16.94 -2.30 12.42
CA LYS A 21 15.61 -2.74 11.97
C LYS A 21 15.19 -4.05 12.66
N PRO A 22 13.89 -4.30 12.86
CA PRO A 22 13.41 -5.58 13.37
C PRO A 22 13.95 -6.76 12.55
N PRO A 23 14.29 -7.91 13.17
CA PRO A 23 14.79 -9.06 12.44
C PRO A 23 13.71 -9.64 11.51
N VAL A 24 14.11 -10.09 10.34
CA VAL A 24 13.21 -10.82 9.43
C VAL A 24 13.03 -12.25 9.95
N ALA A 25 11.77 -12.65 10.17
CA ALA A 25 11.43 -14.00 10.60
C ALA A 25 11.91 -15.04 9.57
N GLN A 26 12.38 -16.21 10.04
CA GLN A 26 12.95 -17.24 9.17
C GLN A 26 12.11 -17.59 7.92
N PRO A 27 10.79 -17.85 8.02
CA PRO A 27 10.01 -18.21 6.83
C PRO A 27 9.87 -17.05 5.82
N GLN A 28 10.12 -15.81 6.24
CA GLN A 28 10.07 -14.62 5.37
C GLN A 28 11.41 -14.33 4.68
N ARG A 29 12.53 -14.89 5.16
CA ARG A 29 13.87 -14.63 4.58
C ARG A 29 14.03 -15.17 3.16
N ALA A 30 13.22 -16.15 2.79
CA ALA A 30 13.18 -16.68 1.42
C ALA A 30 12.46 -15.72 0.45
N LEU A 31 11.66 -14.78 0.96
CA LEU A 31 10.95 -13.80 0.14
C LEU A 31 11.87 -12.65 -0.25
N HIS A 32 11.64 -12.09 -1.43
CA HIS A 32 12.21 -10.83 -1.85
C HIS A 32 11.75 -9.71 -0.91
N TRP A 33 12.59 -8.69 -0.71
CA TRP A 33 12.31 -7.60 0.24
C TRP A 33 11.03 -6.84 -0.06
N LEU A 34 10.66 -6.71 -1.35
CA LEU A 34 9.37 -6.14 -1.76
C LEU A 34 8.15 -6.90 -1.19
N LEU A 35 8.30 -8.17 -0.85
CA LEU A 35 7.22 -9.03 -0.37
C LEU A 35 7.19 -9.16 1.15
N PHE A 36 8.34 -9.26 1.83
CA PHE A 36 8.35 -9.41 3.29
C PHE A 36 8.27 -8.09 4.06
N THR A 37 8.68 -6.96 3.48
CA THR A 37 8.77 -5.66 4.19
C THR A 37 7.47 -5.27 4.89
N PRO A 38 6.27 -5.45 4.31
CA PRO A 38 5.01 -5.15 4.99
C PRO A 38 4.73 -5.98 6.25
N PHE A 39 5.42 -7.11 6.41
CA PHE A 39 5.34 -8.01 7.58
C PHE A 39 6.42 -7.76 8.63
N ARG A 40 7.41 -6.89 8.33
CA ARG A 40 8.58 -6.66 9.19
C ARG A 40 8.35 -5.60 10.27
N TYR A 41 7.60 -4.54 9.97
CA TYR A 41 7.51 -3.34 10.81
C TYR A 41 6.17 -3.24 11.56
N PRO A 42 6.17 -2.65 12.78
CA PRO A 42 4.93 -2.33 13.49
C PRO A 42 4.06 -1.36 12.68
N PRO A 43 2.72 -1.39 12.84
CA PRO A 43 1.84 -0.46 12.15
C PRO A 43 1.94 0.95 12.76
N LEU A 44 1.28 1.91 12.11
CA LEU A 44 0.95 3.19 12.74
C LEU A 44 0.05 2.97 13.98
N PRO A 45 0.02 3.89 14.95
CA PRO A 45 -0.83 3.76 16.14
C PRO A 45 -2.32 3.58 15.85
N SER A 46 -2.81 4.08 14.71
CA SER A 46 -4.19 3.91 14.22
C SER A 46 -4.41 2.66 13.37
N GLY A 47 -3.34 1.92 13.04
CA GLY A 47 -3.40 0.84 12.07
C GLY A 47 -3.64 1.32 10.63
N SER A 48 -4.13 0.40 9.80
CA SER A 48 -4.64 0.64 8.44
C SER A 48 -5.97 -0.08 8.25
N ARG A 49 -6.57 -0.05 7.04
CA ARG A 49 -7.92 -0.57 6.79
C ARG A 49 -8.13 -1.99 7.32
N PHE A 50 -7.23 -2.92 7.03
CA PHE A 50 -7.31 -4.32 7.46
C PHE A 50 -6.20 -4.72 8.45
N ARG A 51 -5.63 -3.76 9.19
CA ARG A 51 -4.58 -4.02 10.19
C ARG A 51 -4.79 -3.15 11.41
N ALA A 52 -5.19 -3.74 12.54
CA ALA A 52 -5.27 -3.03 13.81
C ALA A 52 -3.85 -2.72 14.37
N PRO A 53 -3.73 -1.85 15.38
CA PRO A 53 -2.42 -1.45 15.95
C PRO A 53 -1.57 -2.60 16.49
N ASN A 54 -2.21 -3.69 16.94
CA ASN A 54 -1.55 -4.87 17.49
C ASN A 54 -1.52 -6.06 16.53
N ASP A 55 -1.99 -5.88 15.29
CA ASP A 55 -2.06 -6.97 14.32
C ASP A 55 -0.73 -7.18 13.55
N PRO A 56 -0.44 -8.42 13.14
CA PRO A 56 0.64 -8.71 12.20
C PRO A 56 0.53 -7.88 10.91
N GLY A 57 1.65 -7.79 10.19
CA GLY A 57 1.69 -7.07 8.93
C GLY A 57 0.68 -7.53 7.89
N VAL A 58 0.38 -6.61 6.98
CA VAL A 58 -0.53 -6.82 5.87
C VAL A 58 0.14 -6.29 4.61
N PHE A 59 0.21 -7.13 3.58
CA PHE A 59 0.61 -6.69 2.25
C PHE A 59 -0.65 -6.26 1.48
N TYR A 60 -0.64 -5.04 0.96
CA TYR A 60 -1.72 -4.50 0.14
C TYR A 60 -1.32 -4.53 -1.32
N GLY A 61 -2.18 -5.11 -2.16
CA GLY A 61 -2.00 -5.14 -3.61
C GLY A 61 -3.31 -4.89 -4.35
N ALA A 62 -3.22 -4.67 -5.65
CA ALA A 62 -4.37 -4.51 -6.53
C ALA A 62 -4.30 -5.45 -7.73
N ASP A 63 -5.46 -5.74 -8.31
CA ASP A 63 -5.59 -6.56 -9.52
C ASP A 63 -5.04 -5.85 -10.75
N GLU A 64 -5.20 -4.52 -10.78
CA GLU A 64 -4.82 -3.67 -11.90
C GLU A 64 -3.76 -2.63 -11.49
N ARG A 65 -2.87 -2.28 -12.43
CA ARG A 65 -1.85 -1.24 -12.25
C ARG A 65 -2.46 0.11 -11.86
N ARG A 66 -3.57 0.48 -12.52
CA ARG A 66 -4.30 1.73 -12.28
C ARG A 66 -4.76 1.85 -10.82
N SER A 67 -5.38 0.81 -10.28
CA SER A 67 -5.83 0.77 -8.89
C SER A 67 -4.67 0.83 -7.89
N ALA A 68 -3.56 0.14 -8.15
CA ALA A 68 -2.35 0.25 -7.33
C ALA A 68 -1.78 1.68 -7.34
N CYS A 69 -1.77 2.33 -8.50
CA CYS A 69 -1.35 3.73 -8.66
C CYS A 69 -2.31 4.70 -7.95
N ALA A 70 -3.62 4.46 -7.99
CA ALA A 70 -4.61 5.26 -7.30
C ALA A 70 -4.44 5.17 -5.77
N GLU A 71 -4.30 3.95 -5.23
CA GLU A 71 -4.10 3.73 -3.80
C GLU A 71 -2.81 4.41 -3.31
N LEU A 72 -1.65 4.15 -3.94
CA LEU A 72 -0.41 4.79 -3.51
C LEU A 72 -0.44 6.31 -3.73
N GLY A 73 -1.00 6.75 -4.86
CA GLY A 73 -1.19 8.15 -5.20
C GLY A 73 -1.97 8.91 -4.13
N TYR A 74 -3.09 8.34 -3.66
CA TYR A 74 -3.89 8.93 -2.58
C TYR A 74 -3.07 9.14 -1.29
N TRP A 75 -2.27 8.14 -0.87
CA TRP A 75 -1.45 8.29 0.35
C TRP A 75 -0.34 9.34 0.18
N ARG A 76 0.25 9.46 -1.01
CA ARG A 76 1.25 10.51 -1.31
C ARG A 76 0.63 11.89 -1.40
N TRP A 77 -0.58 11.99 -1.95
CA TRP A 77 -1.36 13.22 -1.94
C TRP A 77 -1.75 13.66 -0.53
N ARG A 78 -2.21 12.75 0.34
CA ARG A 78 -2.49 13.10 1.74
C ARG A 78 -1.22 13.56 2.48
N LEU A 79 -0.07 12.92 2.22
CA LEU A 79 1.22 13.37 2.76
C LEU A 79 1.55 14.80 2.33
N LEU A 80 1.31 15.15 1.05
CA LEU A 80 1.48 16.52 0.57
C LEU A 80 0.54 17.49 1.31
N LEU A 81 -0.73 17.13 1.51
CA LEU A 81 -1.68 17.96 2.26
C LEU A 81 -1.29 18.14 3.73
N ASP A 82 -0.72 17.12 4.35
CA ASP A 82 -0.18 17.18 5.72
C ASP A 82 1.17 17.93 5.79
N SER A 83 1.70 18.41 4.66
CA SER A 83 2.96 19.14 4.55
C SER A 83 2.77 20.58 4.02
N PRO A 84 2.34 21.54 4.86
CA PRO A 84 1.97 22.89 4.43
C PRO A 84 3.04 23.66 3.65
N ALA A 85 4.32 23.35 3.90
CA ALA A 85 5.47 23.99 3.27
C ALA A 85 5.77 23.46 1.85
N LEU A 86 5.05 22.44 1.37
CA LEU A 86 5.21 21.87 0.04
C LEU A 86 4.02 22.23 -0.85
N ASP A 87 4.31 22.70 -2.05
CA ASP A 87 3.31 22.96 -3.10
C ASP A 87 3.06 21.72 -3.96
N ALA A 88 4.08 20.89 -4.14
CA ALA A 88 4.05 19.63 -4.88
C ALA A 88 5.11 18.65 -4.35
N ILE A 89 4.97 17.38 -4.71
CA ILE A 89 6.06 16.40 -4.68
C ILE A 89 6.51 16.22 -6.13
N GLU A 90 7.76 16.62 -6.39
CA GLU A 90 8.41 16.47 -7.71
C GLU A 90 8.36 15.02 -8.22
N PRO A 91 8.43 14.79 -9.54
CA PRO A 91 8.43 13.46 -10.11
C PRO A 91 9.49 12.54 -9.48
N MET A 92 9.06 11.48 -8.81
CA MET A 92 9.94 10.48 -8.22
C MET A 92 9.69 9.09 -8.81
N PRO A 93 10.73 8.28 -9.08
CA PRO A 93 10.56 6.93 -9.58
C PRO A 93 9.93 6.04 -8.51
N GLN A 94 8.95 5.23 -8.92
CA GLN A 94 8.28 4.21 -8.13
C GLN A 94 8.34 2.88 -8.87
N THR A 95 8.51 1.79 -8.13
CA THR A 95 8.44 0.45 -8.71
C THR A 95 7.03 -0.09 -8.61
N VAL A 96 6.38 -0.32 -9.75
CA VAL A 96 5.13 -1.08 -9.84
C VAL A 96 5.51 -2.52 -10.18
N PHE A 97 5.12 -3.48 -9.35
CA PHE A 97 5.48 -4.88 -9.55
C PHE A 97 4.27 -5.80 -9.39
N LYS A 98 4.40 -7.00 -9.94
CA LYS A 98 3.38 -8.05 -9.92
C LYS A 98 3.93 -9.28 -9.24
N THR A 99 3.11 -9.95 -8.43
CA THR A 99 3.45 -11.21 -7.78
C THR A 99 2.24 -12.12 -7.73
N PRO A 100 2.38 -13.43 -8.02
CA PRO A 100 1.25 -14.35 -7.96
C PRO A 100 0.88 -14.66 -6.51
N LEU A 101 -0.42 -14.81 -6.28
CA LEU A 101 -1.00 -15.12 -4.97
C LEU A 101 -1.69 -16.48 -5.02
N ARG A 102 -1.59 -17.24 -3.93
CA ARG A 102 -2.29 -18.51 -3.75
C ARG A 102 -2.65 -18.70 -2.27
N GLY A 103 -3.92 -18.81 -1.99
CA GLY A 103 -4.44 -19.05 -0.64
C GLY A 103 -5.96 -18.90 -0.60
N THR A 104 -6.54 -19.13 0.56
CA THR A 104 -7.96 -18.89 0.82
C THR A 104 -8.20 -17.40 1.04
N ALA A 105 -9.34 -16.93 0.53
CA ALA A 105 -9.77 -15.55 0.63
C ALA A 105 -11.26 -15.47 0.96
N ILE A 106 -11.65 -14.44 1.70
CA ILE A 106 -13.02 -13.92 1.60
C ILE A 106 -13.07 -12.81 0.56
N ASP A 107 -14.22 -12.61 -0.07
CA ASP A 107 -14.44 -11.52 -1.03
C ASP A 107 -15.58 -10.61 -0.58
N LEU A 108 -15.22 -9.40 -0.17
CA LEU A 108 -16.18 -8.39 0.32
C LEU A 108 -17.07 -7.83 -0.79
N ARG A 109 -16.70 -8.08 -2.06
CA ARG A 109 -17.43 -7.65 -3.26
C ARG A 109 -18.57 -8.61 -3.60
N GLN A 110 -18.70 -9.72 -2.87
CA GLN A 110 -19.68 -10.77 -3.13
C GLN A 110 -20.60 -11.00 -1.92
N PRO A 111 -21.83 -11.52 -2.12
CA PRO A 111 -22.65 -11.99 -1.02
C PRO A 111 -21.92 -13.06 -0.17
N PRO A 112 -22.15 -13.10 1.15
CA PRO A 112 -23.06 -12.26 1.93
C PRO A 112 -22.46 -10.89 2.30
N PHE A 113 -21.18 -10.64 2.07
CA PHE A 113 -20.47 -9.44 2.56
C PHE A 113 -20.88 -8.16 1.85
N LEU A 114 -21.32 -8.26 0.60
CA LEU A 114 -21.72 -7.12 -0.24
C LEU A 114 -22.82 -6.27 0.42
N VAL A 115 -23.71 -6.85 1.22
CA VAL A 115 -24.77 -6.10 1.94
C VAL A 115 -24.21 -5.10 2.95
N HIS A 116 -22.95 -5.27 3.34
CA HIS A 116 -22.24 -4.41 4.27
C HIS A 116 -21.22 -3.48 3.58
N ARG A 117 -21.28 -3.34 2.25
CA ARG A 117 -20.36 -2.53 1.44
C ARG A 117 -20.04 -1.18 2.08
N ALA A 118 -21.06 -0.43 2.51
CA ALA A 118 -20.89 0.90 3.11
C ALA A 118 -19.99 0.90 4.36
N ARG A 119 -19.95 -0.19 5.14
CA ARG A 119 -19.05 -0.34 6.29
C ARG A 119 -17.62 -0.58 5.83
N TRP A 120 -17.43 -1.41 4.80
CA TRP A 120 -16.11 -1.79 4.30
C TRP A 120 -15.44 -0.67 3.49
N THR A 121 -16.26 0.21 2.90
CA THR A 121 -15.80 1.35 2.10
C THR A 121 -15.76 2.66 2.88
N HIS A 122 -15.96 2.66 4.20
CA HIS A 122 -15.87 3.90 4.97
C HIS A 122 -14.49 4.55 4.82
N SER A 123 -14.44 5.86 4.66
CA SER A 123 -13.24 6.59 4.23
C SER A 123 -12.16 6.68 5.30
N SER A 124 -12.57 6.76 6.57
CA SER A 124 -11.71 7.05 7.73
C SER A 124 -11.95 6.17 8.95
N ASP A 125 -13.06 5.42 8.98
CA ASP A 125 -13.39 4.50 10.08
C ASP A 125 -13.03 3.11 9.62
N TYR A 126 -11.94 2.60 10.17
CA TYR A 126 -11.42 1.28 9.84
C TYR A 126 -11.81 0.23 10.86
N GLN A 127 -12.50 0.58 11.95
CA GLN A 127 -12.83 -0.36 13.02
C GLN A 127 -13.58 -1.60 12.47
N PRO A 128 -14.61 -1.48 11.61
CA PRO A 128 -15.28 -2.66 11.06
C PRO A 128 -14.34 -3.55 10.23
N CYS A 129 -13.44 -2.95 9.45
CA CYS A 129 -12.50 -3.70 8.62
C CYS A 129 -11.39 -4.36 9.44
N GLN A 130 -10.92 -3.71 10.51
CA GLN A 130 -9.93 -4.26 11.44
C GLN A 130 -10.50 -5.44 12.23
N ASP A 131 -11.73 -5.30 12.76
CA ASP A 131 -12.42 -6.39 13.45
C ASP A 131 -12.65 -7.59 12.52
N LEU A 132 -13.07 -7.33 11.28
CA LEU A 132 -13.21 -8.38 10.27
C LEU A 132 -11.88 -9.07 9.98
N ALA A 133 -10.80 -8.31 9.77
CA ALA A 133 -9.49 -8.87 9.49
C ALA A 133 -8.98 -9.74 10.64
N HIS A 134 -9.26 -9.36 11.88
CA HIS A 134 -8.98 -10.19 13.05
C HIS A 134 -9.72 -11.54 12.98
N GLN A 135 -11.02 -11.54 12.68
CA GLN A 135 -11.78 -12.79 12.54
C GLN A 135 -11.30 -13.66 11.37
N VAL A 136 -10.95 -13.04 10.23
CA VAL A 136 -10.38 -13.75 9.07
C VAL A 136 -9.07 -14.45 9.44
N ARG A 137 -8.22 -13.81 10.25
CA ARG A 137 -7.00 -14.41 10.79
C ARG A 137 -7.29 -15.60 11.71
N LEU A 138 -8.24 -15.46 12.64
CA LEU A 138 -8.64 -16.55 13.53
C LEU A 138 -9.19 -17.76 12.77
N ALA A 139 -9.87 -17.52 11.65
CA ALA A 139 -10.35 -18.56 10.76
C ALA A 139 -9.25 -19.20 9.86
N GLY A 140 -7.99 -18.75 9.98
CA GLY A 140 -6.87 -19.25 9.17
C GLY A 140 -6.93 -18.84 7.70
N ILE A 141 -7.78 -17.87 7.33
CA ILE A 141 -7.92 -17.36 5.96
C ILE A 141 -6.81 -16.33 5.71
N GLN A 142 -6.16 -16.40 4.54
CA GLN A 142 -4.92 -15.63 4.34
C GLN A 142 -5.13 -14.29 3.63
N MET A 143 -6.29 -14.07 3.00
CA MET A 143 -6.54 -12.89 2.17
C MET A 143 -7.96 -12.34 2.33
N ILE A 144 -8.07 -11.03 2.14
CA ILE A 144 -9.36 -10.33 1.98
C ILE A 144 -9.34 -9.65 0.62
N ARG A 145 -10.34 -9.94 -0.21
CA ARG A 145 -10.56 -9.27 -1.50
C ARG A 145 -11.59 -8.16 -1.29
N TYR A 146 -11.30 -6.98 -1.82
CA TYR A 146 -12.13 -5.79 -1.63
C TYR A 146 -12.04 -4.88 -2.87
N GLU A 147 -12.91 -3.89 -2.97
CA GLU A 147 -12.82 -2.84 -3.99
C GLU A 147 -12.03 -1.64 -3.45
N SER A 148 -11.22 -1.01 -4.30
CA SER A 148 -10.57 0.23 -3.93
C SER A 148 -11.61 1.35 -3.75
N VAL A 149 -11.46 2.12 -2.68
CA VAL A 149 -12.24 3.35 -2.49
C VAL A 149 -11.51 4.59 -3.04
N ARG A 150 -10.27 4.42 -3.52
CA ARG A 150 -9.41 5.51 -4.01
C ARG A 150 -9.30 5.51 -5.52
N ASP A 151 -9.49 4.36 -6.12
CA ASP A 151 -9.66 4.20 -7.55
C ASP A 151 -11.07 4.67 -7.98
N PRO A 152 -11.18 5.64 -8.90
CA PRO A 152 -12.47 6.10 -9.44
C PRO A 152 -13.34 5.00 -10.07
N ASP A 153 -12.73 3.94 -10.63
CA ASP A 153 -13.50 2.81 -11.20
C ASP A 153 -13.59 1.62 -10.24
N HIS A 154 -13.24 1.82 -8.96
CA HIS A 154 -13.38 0.84 -7.88
C HIS A 154 -12.73 -0.53 -8.19
N GLY A 155 -11.54 -0.52 -8.78
CA GLY A 155 -10.82 -1.74 -9.14
C GLY A 155 -10.53 -2.66 -7.95
N GLY A 156 -10.30 -3.94 -8.23
CA GLY A 156 -10.12 -4.96 -7.21
C GLY A 156 -8.79 -4.85 -6.47
N CYS A 157 -8.84 -5.03 -5.16
CA CYS A 157 -7.69 -5.06 -4.27
C CYS A 157 -7.67 -6.30 -3.37
N ALA A 158 -6.49 -6.60 -2.85
CA ALA A 158 -6.25 -7.68 -1.90
C ALA A 158 -5.44 -7.19 -0.70
N ALA A 159 -5.87 -7.57 0.49
CA ALA A 159 -5.12 -7.46 1.72
C ALA A 159 -4.66 -8.87 2.11
N LEU A 160 -3.35 -9.12 1.97
CA LEU A 160 -2.71 -10.35 2.38
C LEU A 160 -2.41 -10.28 3.87
N LEU A 161 -3.10 -11.10 4.63
CA LEU A 161 -2.94 -11.20 6.07
C LEU A 161 -1.75 -12.10 6.44
N SER A 162 -1.37 -13.04 5.56
CA SER A 162 -0.22 -13.92 5.77
C SER A 162 0.71 -13.91 4.57
N HIS A 163 2.02 -13.82 4.83
CA HIS A 163 3.06 -13.94 3.81
C HIS A 163 3.06 -15.31 3.11
N ALA A 164 2.44 -16.33 3.72
CA ALA A 164 2.29 -17.66 3.11
C ALA A 164 1.37 -17.66 1.88
N ALA A 165 0.60 -16.59 1.65
CA ALA A 165 -0.26 -16.45 0.48
C ALA A 165 0.51 -16.06 -0.80
N PHE A 166 1.79 -15.73 -0.73
CA PHE A 166 2.60 -15.56 -1.93
C PHE A 166 2.85 -16.90 -2.61
N ALA A 167 2.53 -16.99 -3.91
CA ALA A 167 2.79 -18.18 -4.72
C ALA A 167 4.20 -18.19 -5.34
N ALA A 168 4.97 -17.12 -5.14
CA ALA A 168 6.36 -17.01 -5.56
C ALA A 168 7.17 -16.24 -4.51
N ASN A 169 8.48 -16.52 -4.46
CA ASN A 169 9.38 -15.85 -3.54
C ASN A 169 9.84 -14.46 -4.02
N ALA A 170 9.58 -14.10 -5.27
CA ALA A 170 9.91 -12.80 -5.84
C ALA A 170 8.81 -12.29 -6.77
N PRO A 171 8.72 -10.98 -7.03
CA PRO A 171 7.88 -10.44 -8.10
C PRO A 171 8.19 -11.10 -9.45
N SER A 172 7.16 -11.34 -10.26
CA SER A 172 7.30 -11.91 -11.61
C SER A 172 7.61 -10.86 -12.66
N GLU A 173 7.14 -9.62 -12.46
CA GLU A 173 7.28 -8.49 -13.38
C GLU A 173 7.45 -7.22 -12.56
N HIS A 174 8.18 -6.23 -13.08
CA HIS A 174 8.26 -4.89 -12.50
C HIS A 174 8.43 -3.83 -13.59
N GLN A 175 7.99 -2.62 -13.30
CA GLN A 175 8.10 -1.44 -14.14
C GLN A 175 8.47 -0.24 -13.27
N THR A 176 9.23 0.69 -13.84
CA THR A 176 9.48 2.00 -13.22
C THR A 176 8.44 2.99 -13.71
N TRP A 177 7.80 3.70 -12.80
CA TRP A 177 6.85 4.76 -13.09
C TRP A 177 7.26 6.03 -12.36
N MET A 178 7.17 7.17 -13.03
CA MET A 178 7.37 8.49 -12.44
C MET A 178 6.07 8.97 -11.81
N LEU A 179 6.11 9.25 -10.51
CA LEU A 179 4.98 9.78 -9.73
C LEU A 179 5.21 11.26 -9.42
N ALA A 180 4.33 12.12 -9.92
CA ALA A 180 4.24 13.53 -9.54
C ALA A 180 2.94 13.76 -8.75
N VAL A 181 3.02 14.56 -7.69
CA VAL A 181 1.88 14.83 -6.79
C VAL A 181 1.69 16.32 -6.65
N HIS A 182 0.52 16.80 -7.04
CA HIS A 182 0.09 18.18 -6.87
C HIS A 182 -1.09 18.24 -5.90
N ARG A 183 -1.47 19.44 -5.43
CA ARG A 183 -2.60 19.59 -4.50
C ARG A 183 -3.95 19.27 -5.13
N ASP A 184 -4.06 19.41 -6.45
CA ASP A 184 -5.25 19.21 -7.27
C ASP A 184 -5.26 17.87 -8.01
N ARG A 185 -4.12 17.21 -8.24
CA ARG A 185 -4.04 15.93 -8.96
C ARG A 185 -2.81 15.10 -8.64
N VAL A 186 -2.84 13.83 -9.02
CA VAL A 186 -1.71 12.92 -9.01
C VAL A 186 -1.50 12.34 -10.40
N VAL A 187 -0.26 12.37 -10.89
CA VAL A 187 0.11 11.92 -12.23
C VAL A 187 1.16 10.82 -12.14
N TRP A 188 0.90 9.75 -12.87
CA TRP A 188 1.79 8.62 -13.08
C TRP A 188 2.15 8.52 -14.54
N ARG A 189 3.44 8.36 -14.84
CA ARG A 189 3.92 8.12 -16.20
C ARG A 189 4.87 6.95 -16.22
N LEU A 190 4.66 5.99 -17.11
CA LEU A 190 5.58 4.88 -17.29
C LEU A 190 6.93 5.41 -17.80
N ASP A 191 8.02 4.96 -17.17
CA ASP A 191 9.37 5.25 -17.63
C ASP A 191 9.77 4.21 -18.69
N SER A 192 9.35 4.46 -19.93
CA SER A 192 9.56 3.58 -21.08
C SER A 192 9.69 4.39 -22.37
N ILE A 193 10.55 3.91 -23.28
CA ILE A 193 10.67 4.45 -24.64
C ILE A 193 9.70 3.78 -25.63
N PHE A 194 9.04 2.69 -25.22
CA PHE A 194 8.19 1.87 -26.08
C PHE A 194 6.69 2.04 -25.83
N ASP A 195 6.32 2.61 -24.69
CA ASP A 195 4.95 2.71 -24.21
C ASP A 195 4.80 4.04 -23.48
N ASP A 196 3.77 4.81 -23.82
CA ASP A 196 3.48 6.14 -23.26
C ASP A 196 2.38 6.10 -22.19
N ALA A 197 2.09 4.91 -21.64
CA ALA A 197 1.10 4.72 -20.60
C ALA A 197 1.24 5.71 -19.43
N ALA A 198 0.10 6.31 -19.06
CA ALA A 198 -0.01 7.25 -17.97
C ALA A 198 -1.34 7.06 -17.23
N PHE A 199 -1.36 7.45 -15.96
CA PHE A 199 -2.59 7.56 -15.17
C PHE A 199 -2.65 8.94 -14.51
N GLU A 200 -3.83 9.53 -14.47
CA GLU A 200 -4.08 10.80 -13.82
C GLU A 200 -5.30 10.66 -12.91
N PHE A 201 -5.17 11.14 -11.68
CA PHE A 201 -6.22 11.10 -10.68
C PHE A 201 -6.45 12.50 -10.12
N GLU A 202 -7.65 13.03 -10.33
CA GLU A 202 -8.09 14.31 -9.80
C GLU A 202 -8.30 14.21 -8.28
N ALA A 203 -7.72 15.12 -7.51
CA ALA A 203 -7.84 15.13 -6.05
C ALA A 203 -9.27 15.43 -5.58
N SER A 204 -10.10 16.05 -6.43
CA SER A 204 -11.52 16.28 -6.15
C SER A 204 -12.25 14.97 -5.82
N ALA A 205 -11.86 13.85 -6.45
CA ALA A 205 -12.40 12.52 -6.17
C ALA A 205 -12.08 12.01 -4.76
N TRP A 206 -11.03 12.53 -4.12
CA TRP A 206 -10.60 12.12 -2.77
C TRP A 206 -11.00 13.11 -1.67
N ARG A 207 -11.34 14.35 -2.03
CA ARG A 207 -11.72 15.39 -1.04
C ARG A 207 -13.02 15.08 -0.31
N SER A 208 -13.96 14.38 -0.94
CA SER A 208 -15.18 13.88 -0.29
C SER A 208 -14.90 12.82 0.79
N ASP A 209 -13.72 12.23 0.79
CA ASP A 209 -13.30 11.19 1.74
C ASP A 209 -12.41 11.72 2.89
N ALA A 210 -12.02 13.00 2.85
CA ALA A 210 -11.23 13.58 3.92
C ALA A 210 -12.15 13.88 5.13
N PRO A 211 -11.90 13.31 6.32
CA PRO A 211 -12.61 13.78 7.51
C PRO A 211 -12.27 15.27 7.71
N ASN A 212 -13.30 16.09 7.93
CA ASN A 212 -13.12 17.43 8.48
C ASN A 212 -12.32 17.28 9.77
N LYS A 213 -11.03 17.62 9.75
CA LYS A 213 -10.28 17.82 10.98
C LYS A 213 -10.81 19.14 11.56
N PRO A 214 -11.29 19.18 12.82
CA PRO A 214 -11.52 20.47 13.46
C PRO A 214 -10.17 21.17 13.62
N ASP A 215 -10.17 22.48 13.38
CA ASP A 215 -9.04 23.39 13.59
C ASP A 215 -8.44 23.30 15.01
#